data_AF-A0A3B8PY34-F1
#
_entry.id   AF-A0A3B8PY34-F1
#
_cell.length_a   1.000
_cell.length_b   1.000
_cell.length_c   1.000
_cell.angle_alpha   90.00
_cell.angle_beta   90.00
_cell.angle_gamma   90.00
#
_symmetry.space_group_name_H-M   'P 1'
#
loop_
_entity.id
_entity.type
_entity.pdbx_description
1 polymer ?
#
loop_
_entity_poly.entity_id
_entity_poly.type
_entity_poly.pdbx_seq_one_letter_code
_entity_poly.pdbx_strand_id
1 'polypeptide(L)'
;MNDGEVGGDGTLTMQKLVLIKNVTFIGAGTNRVFGVTGWSNYVVLKHTRTFENFGHIIVQDEGQLVVSDTPRFFNRAGATLEFRNDNEFIDSRTIPLVNEGTLLKSAGDGQTTIAGKITNAGTIELRTGRLQLDNNNPILQTAGLLWLNGGVLRGGATISGGVFRGNTTGAESLRSLNLSGTSELEIAAPGNEIAKLAAASFGLSATCVTHLDIAGAATAGVDYDELFVNAGPGLAGRLNLRLRNGYQPPLGVKFTVLRWGGGRSGSFDTVTGEGLTGGRKWKINYEATQATVEAVTE
;
A
#
# COMPACT_ATOMS: atom_id res chain seq x y z
N MET A 1 -3.53 7.29 30.60
CA MET A 1 -3.22 8.72 30.80
C MET A 1 -4.34 9.49 30.17
N ASN A 2 -5.04 10.28 30.97
CA ASN A 2 -6.17 11.08 30.53
C ASN A 2 -5.92 12.50 31.01
N ASP A 3 -5.69 13.39 30.05
CA ASP A 3 -5.32 14.79 30.26
C ASP A 3 -3.92 14.98 30.88
N GLY A 4 -3.17 15.96 30.38
CA GLY A 4 -1.91 16.42 31.00
C GLY A 4 -0.74 16.61 30.04
N GLU A 5 0.37 17.07 30.60
CA GLU A 5 1.62 17.31 29.88
C GLU A 5 2.77 16.49 30.50
N VAL A 6 3.59 15.89 29.65
CA VAL A 6 4.79 15.12 30.02
C VAL A 6 5.99 15.70 29.29
N GLY A 7 6.91 16.30 30.06
CA GLY A 7 8.15 16.88 29.55
C GLY A 7 9.41 16.07 29.82
N GLY A 8 10.56 16.68 29.54
CA GLY A 8 11.90 16.17 29.81
C GLY A 8 12.53 15.41 28.66
N ASP A 9 13.85 15.19 28.75
CA ASP A 9 14.65 14.62 27.66
C ASP A 9 14.92 13.12 27.80
N GLY A 10 14.42 12.51 28.88
CA GLY A 10 14.56 11.09 29.17
C GLY A 10 13.60 10.17 28.39
N THR A 11 13.73 8.87 28.63
CA THR A 11 12.80 7.86 28.10
C THR A 11 11.71 7.55 29.13
N LEU A 12 10.45 7.74 28.74
CA LEU A 12 9.28 7.26 29.47
C LEU A 12 8.84 5.91 28.89
N THR A 13 8.84 4.86 29.71
CA THR A 13 8.39 3.51 29.32
C THR A 13 7.03 3.19 29.94
N MET A 14 6.07 2.84 29.10
CA MET A 14 4.67 2.57 29.47
C MET A 14 4.31 1.13 29.10
N GLN A 15 4.21 0.23 30.08
CA GLN A 15 4.09 -1.21 29.82
C GLN A 15 2.66 -1.77 29.79
N LYS A 16 1.72 -1.11 30.46
CA LYS A 16 0.33 -1.57 30.63
C LYS A 16 -0.65 -0.40 30.50
N LEU A 17 -0.36 0.50 29.58
CA LEU A 17 -1.16 1.68 29.38
C LEU A 17 -2.43 1.30 28.62
N VAL A 18 -3.58 1.42 29.27
CA VAL A 18 -4.85 1.02 28.66
C VAL A 18 -5.36 2.08 27.67
N LEU A 19 -5.14 3.36 27.96
CA LEU A 19 -5.66 4.48 27.18
C LEU A 19 -4.69 5.67 27.22
N ILE A 20 -4.51 6.35 26.09
CA ILE A 20 -3.96 7.70 26.00
C ILE A 20 -5.04 8.62 25.42
N LYS A 21 -5.34 9.71 26.12
CA LYS A 21 -6.30 10.72 25.73
C LYS A 21 -5.88 12.10 26.23
N ASN A 22 -5.91 13.11 25.37
CA ASN A 22 -5.61 14.51 25.68
C ASN A 22 -4.23 14.74 26.31
N VAL A 23 -3.20 14.03 25.86
CA VAL A 23 -1.85 14.12 26.45
C VAL A 23 -0.92 14.90 25.52
N THR A 24 -0.20 15.87 26.07
CA THR A 24 0.89 16.55 25.38
C THR A 24 2.24 16.02 25.85
N PHE A 25 3.09 15.60 24.93
CA PHE A 25 4.48 15.28 25.18
C PHE A 25 5.39 16.37 24.60
N ILE A 26 6.26 16.92 25.45
CA ILE A 26 7.12 18.07 25.14
C ILE A 26 8.59 17.71 25.40
N GLY A 27 9.52 18.43 24.74
CA GLY A 27 10.96 18.22 24.87
C GLY A 27 11.53 17.13 23.95
N ALA A 28 12.79 16.75 24.16
CA ALA A 28 13.52 15.86 23.27
C ALA A 28 13.41 14.37 23.63
N GLY A 29 12.67 14.03 24.70
CA GLY A 29 12.58 12.68 25.21
C GLY A 29 11.85 11.68 24.30
N THR A 30 11.85 10.42 24.75
CA THR A 30 11.24 9.30 24.03
C THR A 30 10.11 8.67 24.83
N ASN A 31 8.97 8.43 24.20
CA ASN A 31 7.85 7.67 24.76
C ASN A 31 7.86 6.27 24.17
N ARG A 32 7.90 5.23 25.01
CA ARG A 32 7.78 3.83 24.58
C ARG A 32 6.50 3.22 25.12
N VAL A 33 5.62 2.76 24.23
CA VAL A 33 4.36 2.12 24.60
C VAL A 33 4.41 0.64 24.25
N PHE A 34 4.07 -0.20 25.22
CA PHE A 34 3.94 -1.65 25.06
C PHE A 34 2.52 -2.10 25.46
N GLY A 35 2.16 -3.31 25.03
CA GLY A 35 0.84 -3.87 25.28
C GLY A 35 -0.23 -3.26 24.38
N VAL A 36 -1.50 -3.49 24.72
CA VAL A 36 -2.64 -2.94 23.98
C VAL A 36 -3.04 -1.60 24.59
N THR A 37 -3.07 -0.54 23.79
CA THR A 37 -3.38 0.82 24.23
C THR A 37 -4.39 1.46 23.29
N GLY A 38 -5.53 1.87 23.84
CA GLY A 38 -6.46 2.75 23.14
C GLY A 38 -5.88 4.15 23.00
N TRP A 39 -6.17 4.79 21.87
CA TRP A 39 -5.83 6.17 21.58
C TRP A 39 -7.11 6.89 21.15
N SER A 40 -7.55 7.84 21.96
CA SER A 40 -8.74 8.65 21.67
C SER A 40 -8.47 10.14 21.86
N ASN A 41 -9.17 10.96 21.08
CA ASN A 41 -8.94 12.39 20.98
C ASN A 41 -7.45 12.71 20.69
N TYR A 42 -6.91 13.80 21.23
CA TYR A 42 -5.57 14.26 20.87
C TYR A 42 -4.44 13.60 21.68
N VAL A 43 -3.39 13.21 20.99
CA VAL A 43 -2.03 13.14 21.56
C VAL A 43 -1.17 14.14 20.81
N VAL A 44 -0.47 14.99 21.56
CA VAL A 44 0.36 16.04 20.99
C VAL A 44 1.83 15.69 21.17
N LEU A 45 2.63 15.73 20.10
CA LEU A 45 4.09 15.67 20.17
C LEU A 45 4.66 17.03 19.76
N LYS A 46 5.44 17.66 20.65
CA LYS A 46 6.10 18.94 20.38
C LYS A 46 7.62 18.78 20.29
N HIS A 47 8.31 19.77 19.73
CA HIS A 47 9.77 19.79 19.59
C HIS A 47 10.28 18.56 18.83
N THR A 48 11.30 17.87 19.36
CA THR A 48 11.91 16.68 18.76
C THR A 48 11.47 15.40 19.45
N ARG A 49 10.31 15.40 20.12
CA ARG A 49 9.80 14.25 20.87
C ARG A 49 9.68 13.03 19.96
N THR A 50 10.15 11.89 20.47
CA THR A 50 9.99 10.60 19.77
C THR A 50 8.90 9.78 20.45
N PHE A 51 8.00 9.20 19.66
CA PHE A 51 7.00 8.25 20.12
C PHE A 51 7.24 6.90 19.42
N GLU A 52 7.43 5.85 20.21
CA GLU A 52 7.69 4.49 19.75
C GLU A 52 6.59 3.55 20.25
N ASN A 53 5.84 3.00 19.30
CA ASN A 53 4.94 1.89 19.56
C ASN A 53 5.71 0.57 19.44
N PHE A 54 5.75 -0.20 20.52
CA PHE A 54 6.23 -1.58 20.57
C PHE A 54 5.09 -2.59 20.80
N GLY A 55 3.85 -2.12 20.93
CA GLY A 55 2.66 -2.93 21.21
C GLY A 55 1.60 -2.77 20.13
N HIS A 56 0.34 -2.76 20.57
CA HIS A 56 -0.83 -2.59 19.70
C HIS A 56 -1.57 -1.32 20.10
N ILE A 57 -1.42 -0.27 19.31
CA ILE A 57 -2.16 0.98 19.48
C ILE A 57 -3.42 0.90 18.64
N ILE A 58 -4.56 1.18 19.26
CA ILE A 58 -5.87 1.22 18.61
C ILE A 58 -6.32 2.69 18.58
N VAL A 59 -6.24 3.31 17.41
CA VAL A 59 -6.76 4.66 17.16
C VAL A 59 -8.26 4.56 16.95
N GLN A 60 -9.02 5.14 17.88
CA GLN A 60 -10.47 5.03 17.99
C GLN A 60 -11.08 6.38 18.35
N ASP A 61 -12.41 6.49 18.32
CA ASP A 61 -13.12 7.75 18.61
C ASP A 61 -12.51 8.90 17.78
N GLU A 62 -12.35 10.10 18.35
CA GLU A 62 -11.66 11.23 17.73
C GLU A 62 -10.12 11.13 17.81
N GLY A 63 -9.54 9.93 17.86
CA GLY A 63 -8.09 9.72 17.97
C GLY A 63 -7.27 10.42 16.87
N GLN A 64 -6.43 11.39 17.26
CA GLN A 64 -5.52 12.14 16.37
C GLN A 64 -4.13 12.31 17.02
N LEU A 65 -3.11 12.41 16.18
CA LEU A 65 -1.74 12.79 16.49
C LEU A 65 -1.48 14.21 16.00
N VAL A 66 -1.46 15.16 16.94
CA VAL A 66 -1.11 16.56 16.68
C VAL A 66 0.38 16.74 16.89
N VAL A 67 1.01 17.49 16.01
CA VAL A 67 2.47 17.62 15.99
C VAL A 67 2.87 19.07 15.79
N SER A 68 3.91 19.51 16.52
CA SER A 68 4.59 20.77 16.28
C SER A 68 6.09 20.54 16.17
N ASP A 69 6.76 21.34 15.34
CA ASP A 69 8.21 21.24 15.05
C ASP A 69 8.58 19.98 14.26
N THR A 70 9.43 19.10 14.80
CA THR A 70 9.96 17.92 14.09
C THR A 70 9.96 16.65 14.94
N PRO A 71 8.82 16.23 15.53
CA PRO A 71 8.70 14.96 16.24
C PRO A 71 8.83 13.77 15.28
N ARG A 72 8.96 12.58 15.85
CA ARG A 72 9.06 11.32 15.09
C ARG A 72 8.12 10.29 15.69
N PHE A 73 7.39 9.58 14.82
CA PHE A 73 6.58 8.44 15.23
C PHE A 73 7.12 7.16 14.60
N PHE A 74 7.33 6.13 15.43
CA PHE A 74 7.76 4.81 15.01
C PHE A 74 6.73 3.77 15.43
N ASN A 75 6.23 3.02 14.46
CA ASN A 75 5.60 1.74 14.72
C ASN A 75 6.64 0.63 14.53
N ARG A 76 7.20 0.13 15.63
CA ARG A 76 8.37 -0.77 15.63
C ARG A 76 8.02 -2.15 15.10
N ALA A 77 9.05 -2.94 14.75
CA ALA A 77 8.87 -4.32 14.33
C ALA A 77 8.06 -5.13 15.37
N GLY A 78 7.07 -5.89 14.89
CA GLY A 78 6.12 -6.63 15.74
C GLY A 78 5.00 -5.80 16.36
N ALA A 79 5.02 -4.47 16.24
CA ALA A 79 3.97 -3.59 16.73
C ALA A 79 2.87 -3.36 15.69
N THR A 80 1.67 -3.04 16.15
CA THR A 80 0.51 -2.70 15.32
C THR A 80 0.00 -1.30 15.67
N LEU A 81 -0.15 -0.44 14.67
CA LEU A 81 -0.97 0.77 14.75
C LEU A 81 -2.24 0.54 13.95
N GLU A 82 -3.36 0.37 14.65
CA GLU A 82 -4.65 0.04 14.07
C GLU A 82 -5.57 1.26 14.08
N PHE A 83 -6.06 1.66 12.91
CA PHE A 83 -7.09 2.67 12.73
C PHE A 83 -8.47 1.99 12.72
N ARG A 84 -9.30 2.33 13.70
CA ARG A 84 -10.71 1.92 13.79
C ARG A 84 -11.69 3.08 13.62
N ASN A 85 -11.18 4.29 13.46
CA ASN A 85 -11.96 5.49 13.19
C ASN A 85 -11.77 5.98 11.75
N ASP A 86 -12.57 6.98 11.38
CA ASP A 86 -12.57 7.62 10.06
C ASP A 86 -12.22 9.11 10.19
N ASN A 87 -11.15 9.40 10.93
CA ASN A 87 -10.70 10.76 11.25
C ASN A 87 -9.33 11.06 10.65
N GLU A 88 -8.95 12.34 10.65
CA GLU A 88 -7.57 12.73 10.40
C GLU A 88 -6.68 12.26 11.55
N PHE A 89 -5.66 11.44 11.24
CA PHE A 89 -4.69 11.01 12.25
C PHE A 89 -3.53 11.99 12.38
N ILE A 90 -3.00 12.52 11.27
CA ILE A 90 -1.90 13.51 11.28
C ILE A 90 -2.24 14.59 10.26
N ASP A 91 -2.25 15.85 10.68
CA ASP A 91 -2.53 17.04 9.87
C ASP A 91 -1.26 17.71 9.29
N SER A 92 -0.08 17.32 9.78
CA SER A 92 1.21 17.88 9.35
C SER A 92 1.88 17.09 8.24
N ARG A 93 2.35 17.81 7.20
CA ARG A 93 2.95 17.25 5.98
C ARG A 93 4.40 16.80 6.08
N THR A 94 5.10 17.21 7.13
CA THR A 94 6.56 17.03 7.24
C THR A 94 6.96 15.93 8.21
N ILE A 95 6.03 15.48 9.07
CA ILE A 95 6.36 14.51 10.11
C ILE A 95 6.51 13.10 9.53
N PRO A 96 7.61 12.40 9.85
CA PRO A 96 7.79 11.02 9.46
C PRO A 96 7.00 10.08 10.38
N LEU A 97 6.08 9.32 9.77
CA LEU A 97 5.53 8.08 10.30
C LEU A 97 6.34 6.92 9.73
N VAL A 98 7.19 6.31 10.56
CA VAL A 98 8.01 5.16 10.16
C VAL A 98 7.34 3.89 10.64
N ASN A 99 7.00 3.00 9.72
CA ASN A 99 6.42 1.71 10.01
C ASN A 99 7.40 0.57 9.71
N GLU A 100 7.82 -0.12 10.76
CA GLU A 100 8.59 -1.37 10.74
C GLU A 100 7.69 -2.56 11.13
N GLY A 101 6.53 -2.30 11.76
CA GLY A 101 5.52 -3.28 12.11
C GLY A 101 4.33 -3.28 11.15
N THR A 102 3.11 -3.22 11.68
CA THR A 102 1.86 -3.21 10.91
C THR A 102 1.10 -1.89 11.09
N LEU A 103 0.82 -1.16 10.00
CA LEU A 103 -0.26 -0.17 9.96
C LEU A 103 -1.51 -0.85 9.40
N LEU A 104 -2.62 -0.78 10.13
CA LEU A 104 -3.85 -1.49 9.78
C LEU A 104 -5.04 -0.55 9.79
N LYS A 105 -5.77 -0.42 8.68
CA LYS A 105 -7.14 0.14 8.68
C LYS A 105 -8.13 -1.02 8.72
N SER A 106 -8.78 -1.26 9.85
CA SER A 106 -9.58 -2.48 10.10
C SER A 106 -11.08 -2.25 10.26
N ALA A 107 -11.50 -1.03 10.64
CA ALA A 107 -12.90 -0.70 10.88
C ALA A 107 -13.20 0.73 10.44
N GLY A 108 -14.46 1.04 10.17
CA GLY A 108 -14.90 2.31 9.59
C GLY A 108 -14.86 2.28 8.06
N ASP A 109 -15.97 2.60 7.41
CA ASP A 109 -16.09 2.61 5.95
C ASP A 109 -15.77 3.99 5.36
N GLY A 110 -15.55 4.98 6.23
CA GLY A 110 -15.16 6.33 5.89
C GLY A 110 -13.68 6.47 5.58
N GLN A 111 -13.14 7.65 5.85
CA GLN A 111 -11.79 8.05 5.46
C GLN A 111 -10.93 8.35 6.67
N THR A 112 -9.80 7.66 6.81
CA THR A 112 -8.69 8.12 7.66
C THR A 112 -7.75 8.98 6.83
N THR A 113 -7.42 10.19 7.29
CA THR A 113 -6.48 11.08 6.60
C THR A 113 -5.12 11.05 7.29
N ILE A 114 -4.05 10.90 6.51
CA ILE A 114 -2.66 11.07 6.98
C ILE A 114 -1.95 12.04 6.03
N ALA A 115 -1.73 13.28 6.50
CA ALA A 115 -0.93 14.25 5.77
C ALA A 115 0.59 13.99 5.90
N GLY A 116 1.00 13.32 6.98
CA GLY A 116 2.40 12.99 7.29
C GLY A 116 3.07 12.07 6.25
N LYS A 117 4.40 12.10 6.21
CA LYS A 117 5.19 11.23 5.32
C LYS A 117 5.24 9.83 5.90
N ILE A 118 4.75 8.84 5.15
CA ILE A 118 4.82 7.44 5.55
C ILE A 118 6.03 6.78 4.89
N THR A 119 6.93 6.26 5.71
CA THR A 119 7.96 5.31 5.25
C THR A 119 7.64 3.94 5.83
N ASN A 120 7.53 2.94 4.97
CA ASN A 120 7.17 1.59 5.36
C ASN A 120 8.28 0.60 4.99
N ALA A 121 8.70 -0.20 5.96
CA ALA A 121 9.52 -1.40 5.79
C ALA A 121 8.79 -2.67 6.29
N GLY A 122 7.65 -2.51 6.96
CA GLY A 122 6.77 -3.59 7.42
C GLY A 122 5.52 -3.72 6.55
N THR A 123 4.37 -3.91 7.19
CA THR A 123 3.07 -4.12 6.52
C THR A 123 2.18 -2.90 6.66
N ILE A 124 1.57 -2.46 5.55
CA ILE A 124 0.38 -1.62 5.55
C ILE A 124 -0.76 -2.47 4.99
N GLU A 125 -1.84 -2.63 5.73
CA GLU A 125 -3.01 -3.38 5.29
C GLU A 125 -4.28 -2.51 5.41
N LEU A 126 -4.98 -2.31 4.31
CA LEU A 126 -6.27 -1.61 4.27
C LEU A 126 -7.38 -2.63 4.05
N ARG A 127 -8.10 -3.00 5.13
CA ARG A 127 -9.19 -4.00 5.05
C ARG A 127 -10.54 -3.41 4.70
N THR A 128 -10.74 -2.15 5.04
CA THR A 128 -11.98 -1.42 4.75
C THR A 128 -11.70 0.07 4.64
N GLY A 129 -12.73 0.83 4.23
CA GLY A 129 -12.70 2.28 4.17
C GLY A 129 -11.60 2.81 3.27
N ARG A 130 -11.17 4.04 3.57
CA ARG A 130 -10.17 4.76 2.77
C ARG A 130 -9.04 5.24 3.66
N LEU A 131 -7.81 5.06 3.18
CA LEU A 131 -6.67 5.82 3.66
C LEU A 131 -6.40 6.94 2.65
N GLN A 132 -6.64 8.18 3.06
CA GLN A 132 -6.36 9.37 2.27
C GLN A 132 -4.98 9.92 2.63
N LEU A 133 -4.16 10.14 1.61
CA LEU A 133 -2.88 10.82 1.71
C LEU A 133 -2.94 12.16 0.99
N ASP A 134 -2.14 13.10 1.47
CA ASP A 134 -1.90 14.34 0.76
C ASP A 134 -1.27 14.10 -0.62
N ASN A 135 -1.62 14.95 -1.59
CA ASN A 135 -1.26 14.73 -2.99
C ASN A 135 0.26 14.69 -3.28
N ASN A 136 1.07 15.25 -2.37
CA ASN A 136 2.52 15.35 -2.52
C ASN A 136 3.31 14.39 -1.62
N ASN A 137 2.62 13.54 -0.85
CA ASN A 137 3.23 12.64 0.13
C ASN A 137 2.82 11.19 -0.15
N PRO A 138 3.32 10.55 -1.22
CA PRO A 138 3.09 9.13 -1.43
C PRO A 138 3.71 8.30 -0.29
N ILE A 139 3.14 7.11 -0.03
CA ILE A 139 3.82 6.11 0.81
C ILE A 139 5.14 5.76 0.14
N LEU A 140 6.24 5.79 0.91
CA LEU A 140 7.51 5.22 0.51
C LEU A 140 7.64 3.81 1.10
N GLN A 141 7.45 2.78 0.28
CA GLN A 141 7.67 1.39 0.65
C GLN A 141 9.12 1.01 0.32
N THR A 142 9.86 0.50 1.30
CA THR A 142 11.27 0.10 1.18
C THR A 142 11.48 -1.40 1.32
N ALA A 143 10.56 -2.09 2.00
CA ALA A 143 10.49 -3.54 2.16
C ALA A 143 9.07 -3.92 2.61
N GLY A 144 8.76 -5.20 2.76
CA GLY A 144 7.48 -5.64 3.33
C GLY A 144 6.31 -5.58 2.35
N LEU A 145 5.10 -5.31 2.85
CA LEU A 145 3.85 -5.41 2.09
C LEU A 145 3.01 -4.13 2.22
N LEU A 146 2.51 -3.62 1.09
CA LEU A 146 1.37 -2.69 1.05
C LEU A 146 0.19 -3.43 0.41
N TRP A 147 -0.85 -3.72 1.19
CA TRP A 147 -1.98 -4.54 0.78
C TRP A 147 -3.30 -3.78 0.85
N LEU A 148 -3.94 -3.58 -0.30
CA LEU A 148 -5.32 -3.11 -0.41
C LEU A 148 -6.27 -4.32 -0.30
N ASN A 149 -6.49 -4.79 0.93
CA ASN A 149 -7.28 -5.99 1.24
C ASN A 149 -8.78 -5.65 1.44
N GLY A 150 -9.37 -4.90 0.52
CA GLY A 150 -10.77 -4.46 0.58
C GLY A 150 -10.96 -2.97 0.92
N GLY A 151 -9.91 -2.32 1.44
CA GLY A 151 -9.85 -0.86 1.57
C GLY A 151 -9.24 -0.16 0.36
N VAL A 152 -9.34 1.17 0.32
CA VAL A 152 -8.84 2.00 -0.78
C VAL A 152 -7.73 2.93 -0.30
N LEU A 153 -6.62 2.97 -1.06
CA LEU A 153 -5.62 4.03 -0.93
C LEU A 153 -5.99 5.19 -1.87
N ARG A 154 -6.34 6.34 -1.30
CA ARG A 154 -6.48 7.60 -2.02
C ARG A 154 -5.21 8.43 -1.85
N GLY A 155 -4.23 8.12 -2.68
CA GLY A 155 -2.87 8.58 -2.48
C GLY A 155 -1.95 8.08 -3.56
N GLY A 156 -0.66 8.33 -3.40
CA GLY A 156 0.37 7.68 -4.19
C GLY A 156 1.10 6.63 -3.37
N ALA A 157 1.71 5.66 -4.04
CA ALA A 157 2.69 4.75 -3.48
C ALA A 157 3.93 4.70 -4.38
N THR A 158 5.10 4.79 -3.76
CA THR A 158 6.40 4.52 -4.37
C THR A 158 6.96 3.28 -3.71
N ILE A 159 7.05 2.19 -4.47
CA ILE A 159 7.57 0.91 -4.01
C ILE A 159 9.00 0.77 -4.48
N SER A 160 9.95 0.93 -3.56
CA SER A 160 11.38 0.73 -3.80
C SER A 160 11.88 -0.66 -3.37
N GLY A 161 11.04 -1.39 -2.63
CA GLY A 161 11.26 -2.78 -2.25
C GLY A 161 10.00 -3.37 -1.60
N GLY A 162 9.90 -4.70 -1.60
CA GLY A 162 8.72 -5.42 -1.14
C GLY A 162 7.61 -5.51 -2.20
N VAL A 163 6.39 -5.73 -1.74
CA VAL A 163 5.24 -6.06 -2.59
C VAL A 163 4.14 -5.00 -2.43
N PHE A 164 3.59 -4.53 -3.54
CA PHE A 164 2.24 -3.96 -3.58
C PHE A 164 1.28 -5.08 -3.97
N ARG A 165 0.23 -5.29 -3.16
CA ARG A 165 -0.85 -6.23 -3.45
C ARG A 165 -2.20 -5.55 -3.36
N GLY A 166 -3.10 -5.86 -4.27
CA GLY A 166 -4.52 -5.52 -4.09
C GLY A 166 -5.26 -5.19 -5.37
N ASN A 167 -6.48 -4.70 -5.20
CA ASN A 167 -7.39 -4.37 -6.28
C ASN A 167 -8.00 -2.98 -6.07
N THR A 168 -8.35 -2.32 -7.17
CA THR A 168 -9.13 -1.08 -7.17
C THR A 168 -9.92 -0.99 -8.47
N THR A 169 -11.16 -0.48 -8.40
CA THR A 169 -12.04 -0.39 -9.59
C THR A 169 -12.67 0.98 -9.77
N GLY A 170 -12.50 1.92 -8.82
CA GLY A 170 -13.08 3.25 -8.87
C GLY A 170 -12.09 4.33 -9.31
N ALA A 171 -12.57 5.35 -10.04
CA ALA A 171 -11.79 6.49 -10.55
C ALA A 171 -11.06 7.30 -9.46
N GLU A 172 -11.49 7.17 -8.21
CA GLU A 172 -10.93 7.86 -7.06
C GLU A 172 -9.79 7.08 -6.38
N SER A 173 -9.40 5.93 -6.93
CA SER A 173 -8.46 5.00 -6.31
C SER A 173 -7.05 5.22 -6.87
N LEU A 174 -6.04 5.14 -5.99
CA LEU A 174 -4.61 5.13 -6.31
C LEU A 174 -4.17 6.16 -7.37
N ARG A 175 -3.83 7.37 -6.90
CA ARG A 175 -3.37 8.48 -7.74
C ARG A 175 -2.07 8.14 -8.48
N SER A 176 -1.14 7.46 -7.84
CA SER A 176 0.11 7.06 -8.49
C SER A 176 0.65 5.77 -7.91
N LEU A 177 1.13 4.87 -8.75
CA LEU A 177 1.85 3.67 -8.35
C LEU A 177 3.15 3.58 -9.13
N ASN A 178 4.27 3.83 -8.45
CA ASN A 178 5.60 3.77 -9.05
C ASN A 178 6.41 2.68 -8.37
N LEU A 179 6.93 1.73 -9.15
CA LEU A 179 7.74 0.62 -8.68
C LEU A 179 9.19 0.81 -9.15
N SER A 180 10.12 0.51 -8.27
CA SER A 180 11.56 0.63 -8.46
C SER A 180 12.32 -0.43 -7.65
N GLY A 181 13.61 -0.63 -7.96
CA GLY A 181 14.37 -1.69 -7.31
C GLY A 181 13.77 -3.06 -7.60
N THR A 182 13.87 -4.00 -6.68
CA THR A 182 13.34 -5.37 -6.83
C THR A 182 11.90 -5.50 -6.34
N SER A 183 11.10 -4.43 -6.44
CA SER A 183 9.71 -4.43 -5.99
C SER A 183 8.79 -5.26 -6.89
N GLU A 184 7.74 -5.81 -6.30
CA GLU A 184 6.74 -6.60 -7.02
C GLU A 184 5.34 -5.98 -6.95
N LEU A 185 4.57 -6.16 -8.02
CA LEU A 185 3.15 -5.86 -8.10
C LEU A 185 2.37 -7.18 -8.21
N GLU A 186 1.40 -7.38 -7.32
CA GLU A 186 0.39 -8.43 -7.39
C GLU A 186 -1.02 -7.84 -7.42
N ILE A 187 -1.84 -8.25 -8.38
CA ILE A 187 -3.25 -7.88 -8.43
C ILE A 187 -4.05 -9.00 -7.76
N ALA A 188 -4.84 -8.67 -6.74
CA ALA A 188 -5.67 -9.64 -6.02
C ALA A 188 -6.79 -8.92 -5.27
N ALA A 189 -7.95 -9.57 -5.15
CA ALA A 189 -9.04 -9.13 -4.29
C ALA A 189 -9.05 -9.94 -2.98
N PRO A 190 -9.76 -9.49 -1.93
CA PRO A 190 -9.90 -10.26 -0.69
C PRO A 190 -10.44 -11.67 -0.98
N GLY A 191 -9.62 -12.69 -0.67
CA GLY A 191 -9.96 -14.10 -0.91
C GLY A 191 -9.94 -14.55 -2.38
N ASN A 192 -9.47 -13.74 -3.32
CA ASN A 192 -9.37 -14.10 -4.74
C ASN A 192 -8.08 -13.58 -5.39
N GLU A 193 -7.35 -14.46 -6.08
CA GLU A 193 -6.11 -14.13 -6.79
C GLU A 193 -6.36 -13.47 -8.16
N ILE A 194 -7.62 -13.29 -8.58
CA ILE A 194 -7.97 -12.63 -9.83
C ILE A 194 -8.75 -11.37 -9.53
N ALA A 195 -8.28 -10.23 -10.04
CA ALA A 195 -8.93 -8.94 -9.85
C ALA A 195 -8.58 -7.90 -10.92
N LYS A 196 -9.07 -6.69 -10.70
CA LYS A 196 -8.64 -5.50 -11.45
C LYS A 196 -7.94 -4.52 -10.53
N LEU A 197 -6.91 -3.87 -11.04
CA LEU A 197 -6.29 -2.72 -10.41
C LEU A 197 -6.41 -1.51 -11.33
N ALA A 198 -6.84 -0.39 -10.78
CA ALA A 198 -6.87 0.91 -11.44
C ALA A 198 -5.95 1.90 -10.72
N ALA A 199 -5.09 2.59 -11.50
CA ALA A 199 -4.26 3.68 -11.00
C ALA A 199 -4.33 4.88 -11.95
N ALA A 200 -4.24 6.10 -11.43
CA ALA A 200 -4.24 7.27 -12.31
C ALA A 200 -2.91 7.39 -13.08
N SER A 201 -1.77 7.12 -12.44
CA SER A 201 -0.46 6.98 -13.08
C SER A 201 0.25 5.70 -12.65
N PHE A 202 1.07 5.15 -13.53
CA PHE A 202 1.82 3.91 -13.28
C PHE A 202 3.21 3.96 -13.91
N GLY A 203 4.22 3.52 -13.16
CA GLY A 203 5.61 3.45 -13.63
C GLY A 203 6.37 2.27 -13.05
N LEU A 204 7.20 1.64 -13.88
CA LEU A 204 8.10 0.54 -13.51
C LEU A 204 9.56 0.89 -13.81
N SER A 205 10.48 0.32 -13.04
CA SER A 205 11.91 0.26 -13.37
C SER A 205 12.31 -1.13 -13.89
N ALA A 206 13.49 -1.25 -14.48
CA ALA A 206 13.97 -2.46 -15.17
C ALA A 206 14.07 -3.72 -14.29
N THR A 207 14.13 -3.58 -12.97
CA THR A 207 14.25 -4.72 -12.03
C THR A 207 12.93 -5.12 -11.36
N CYS A 208 11.85 -4.40 -11.65
CA CYS A 208 10.55 -4.69 -11.07
C CYS A 208 9.88 -5.91 -11.73
N VAL A 209 8.98 -6.56 -10.99
CA VAL A 209 8.15 -7.65 -11.51
C VAL A 209 6.68 -7.32 -11.35
N THR A 210 5.90 -7.49 -12.41
CA THR A 210 4.44 -7.44 -12.37
C THR A 210 3.89 -8.84 -12.53
N HIS A 211 3.10 -9.31 -11.57
CA HIS A 211 2.45 -10.61 -11.59
C HIS A 211 0.99 -10.47 -12.01
N LEU A 212 0.57 -11.22 -13.03
CA LEU A 212 -0.82 -11.30 -13.45
C LEU A 212 -1.28 -12.76 -13.55
N ASP A 213 -2.45 -13.03 -13.02
CA ASP A 213 -3.07 -14.34 -12.93
C ASP A 213 -4.07 -14.60 -14.08
N ILE A 214 -4.09 -15.83 -14.59
CA ILE A 214 -5.00 -16.29 -15.65
C ILE A 214 -5.60 -17.65 -15.26
N ALA A 215 -6.92 -17.71 -15.09
CA ALA A 215 -7.72 -18.93 -14.88
C ALA A 215 -8.75 -19.22 -15.99
N GLY A 216 -8.96 -18.28 -16.91
CA GLY A 216 -9.91 -18.39 -18.01
C GLY A 216 -9.77 -17.19 -18.95
N ALA A 217 -10.61 -17.11 -19.98
CA ALA A 217 -10.46 -16.13 -21.06
C ALA A 217 -11.64 -15.17 -21.26
N ALA A 218 -12.75 -15.31 -20.53
CA ALA A 218 -13.96 -14.56 -20.88
C ALA A 218 -13.97 -13.13 -20.33
N THR A 219 -13.62 -12.96 -19.04
CA THR A 219 -13.88 -11.70 -18.32
C THR A 219 -12.68 -11.25 -17.49
N ALA A 220 -12.14 -10.08 -17.81
CA ALA A 220 -11.13 -9.42 -16.99
C ALA A 220 -11.63 -9.16 -15.56
N GLY A 221 -10.79 -9.39 -14.57
CA GLY A 221 -11.11 -9.29 -13.13
C GLY A 221 -11.92 -10.45 -12.57
N VAL A 222 -12.27 -11.44 -13.40
CA VAL A 222 -12.96 -12.67 -12.98
C VAL A 222 -12.15 -13.89 -13.40
N ASP A 223 -11.75 -13.93 -14.67
CA ASP A 223 -11.00 -15.04 -15.26
C ASP A 223 -9.51 -14.74 -15.42
N TYR A 224 -9.11 -13.47 -15.47
CA TYR A 224 -7.72 -13.04 -15.55
C TYR A 224 -7.56 -11.62 -15.00
N ASP A 225 -6.35 -11.28 -14.56
CA ASP A 225 -6.06 -9.95 -14.04
C ASP A 225 -6.04 -8.87 -15.11
N GLU A 226 -6.44 -7.65 -14.72
CA GLU A 226 -6.31 -6.46 -15.57
C GLU A 226 -5.80 -5.26 -14.77
N LEU A 227 -4.77 -4.60 -15.31
CA LEU A 227 -4.30 -3.29 -14.86
C LEU A 227 -4.84 -2.20 -15.79
N PHE A 228 -5.61 -1.27 -15.24
CA PHE A 228 -6.02 -0.05 -15.92
C PHE A 228 -5.22 1.15 -15.41
N VAL A 229 -4.65 1.92 -16.35
CA VAL A 229 -3.92 3.16 -16.05
C VAL A 229 -4.64 4.33 -16.70
N ASN A 230 -5.16 5.27 -15.92
CA ASN A 230 -5.94 6.38 -16.50
C ASN A 230 -5.09 7.24 -17.45
N ALA A 231 -3.84 7.52 -17.07
CA ALA A 231 -2.85 8.13 -17.93
C ALA A 231 -2.19 7.09 -18.85
N GLY A 232 -0.94 7.31 -19.25
CA GLY A 232 -0.12 6.31 -19.93
C GLY A 232 0.82 5.59 -18.95
N PRO A 233 1.00 4.26 -19.05
CA PRO A 233 1.96 3.55 -18.22
C PRO A 233 3.39 3.78 -18.72
N GLY A 234 4.32 3.92 -17.78
CA GLY A 234 5.75 3.73 -18.03
C GLY A 234 6.15 2.28 -17.73
N LEU A 235 6.42 1.50 -18.77
CA LEU A 235 6.72 0.08 -18.65
C LEU A 235 8.22 -0.19 -18.78
N ALA A 236 8.69 -1.08 -17.91
CA ALA A 236 10.02 -1.68 -17.88
C ALA A 236 9.93 -3.00 -17.08
N GLY A 237 11.03 -3.73 -16.96
CA GLY A 237 11.11 -4.91 -16.10
C GLY A 237 10.32 -6.10 -16.63
N ARG A 238 9.94 -7.01 -15.73
CA ARG A 238 9.36 -8.31 -16.10
C ARG A 238 7.86 -8.35 -15.88
N LEU A 239 7.12 -8.77 -16.91
CA LEU A 239 5.76 -9.27 -16.75
C LEU A 239 5.82 -10.79 -16.50
N ASN A 240 5.26 -11.26 -15.39
CA ASN A 240 5.16 -12.67 -15.05
C ASN A 240 3.71 -13.12 -15.03
N LEU A 241 3.36 -14.05 -15.92
CA LEU A 241 2.03 -14.62 -16.04
C LEU A 241 1.94 -15.93 -15.25
N ARG A 242 0.92 -16.04 -14.40
CA ARG A 242 0.70 -17.17 -13.52
C ARG A 242 -0.61 -17.86 -13.90
N LEU A 243 -0.53 -19.14 -14.27
CA LEU A 243 -1.71 -19.94 -14.55
C LEU A 243 -2.34 -20.42 -13.24
N ARG A 244 -3.66 -20.31 -13.13
CA ARG A 244 -4.43 -20.75 -11.96
C ARG A 244 -5.36 -21.90 -12.31
N ASN A 245 -5.71 -22.71 -11.31
CA ASN A 245 -6.69 -23.79 -11.42
C ASN A 245 -6.41 -24.81 -12.55
N GLY A 246 -5.13 -25.01 -12.91
CA GLY A 246 -4.72 -25.90 -13.99
C GLY A 246 -5.07 -25.40 -15.40
N TYR A 247 -5.52 -24.16 -15.55
CA TYR A 247 -5.91 -23.61 -16.84
C TYR A 247 -4.74 -23.58 -17.82
N GLN A 248 -4.96 -24.12 -19.03
CA GLN A 248 -4.01 -24.08 -20.14
C GLN A 248 -4.64 -23.26 -21.29
N PRO A 249 -4.19 -22.02 -21.53
CA PRO A 249 -4.70 -21.18 -22.60
C PRO A 249 -4.60 -21.87 -23.97
N PRO A 250 -5.67 -21.91 -24.77
CA PRO A 250 -5.58 -22.27 -26.18
C PRO A 250 -4.67 -21.29 -26.94
N LEU A 251 -3.99 -21.78 -27.98
CA LEU A 251 -3.11 -20.94 -28.80
C LEU A 251 -3.89 -19.81 -29.47
N GLY A 252 -3.32 -18.61 -29.47
CA GLY A 252 -3.91 -17.41 -30.11
C GLY A 252 -5.08 -16.77 -29.36
N VAL A 253 -5.48 -17.30 -28.19
CA VAL A 253 -6.44 -16.61 -27.31
C VAL A 253 -5.73 -15.43 -26.64
N LYS A 254 -6.35 -14.25 -26.76
CA LYS A 254 -5.82 -13.00 -26.24
C LYS A 254 -6.48 -12.59 -24.93
N PHE A 255 -5.66 -12.27 -23.94
CA PHE A 255 -6.10 -11.72 -22.64
C PHE A 255 -5.71 -10.24 -22.60
N THR A 256 -6.67 -9.34 -22.40
CA THR A 256 -6.37 -7.91 -22.29
C THR A 256 -5.93 -7.60 -20.87
N VAL A 257 -4.63 -7.64 -20.64
CA VAL A 257 -4.02 -7.56 -19.31
C VAL A 257 -3.70 -6.13 -18.88
N LEU A 258 -3.51 -5.22 -19.84
CA LEU A 258 -3.29 -3.80 -19.58
C LEU A 258 -4.21 -2.95 -20.46
N ARG A 259 -4.75 -1.88 -19.89
CA ARG A 259 -5.48 -0.82 -20.58
C ARG A 259 -4.99 0.54 -20.14
N TRP A 260 -5.00 1.53 -21.03
CA TRP A 260 -4.61 2.89 -20.67
C TRP A 260 -5.32 3.98 -21.45
N GLY A 261 -5.44 5.17 -20.84
CA GLY A 261 -6.07 6.34 -21.45
C GLY A 261 -5.10 7.31 -22.15
N GLY A 262 -3.80 7.26 -21.83
CA GLY A 262 -2.77 8.16 -22.37
C GLY A 262 -1.76 7.49 -23.33
N GLY A 263 -0.55 8.05 -23.45
CA GLY A 263 0.54 7.46 -24.25
C GLY A 263 1.40 6.52 -23.42
N ARG A 264 1.54 5.25 -23.84
CA ARG A 264 2.49 4.30 -23.23
C ARG A 264 3.93 4.72 -23.53
N SER A 265 4.79 4.69 -22.51
CA SER A 265 6.25 4.77 -22.66
C SER A 265 6.91 3.46 -22.26
N GLY A 266 7.94 3.04 -23.00
CA GLY A 266 8.65 1.78 -22.77
C GLY A 266 7.79 0.53 -23.01
N SER A 267 8.34 -0.63 -22.68
CA SER A 267 7.72 -1.96 -22.75
C SER A 267 8.24 -2.81 -21.59
N PHE A 268 7.53 -3.86 -21.22
CA PHE A 268 8.16 -4.92 -20.43
C PHE A 268 9.40 -5.43 -21.18
N ASP A 269 10.52 -5.54 -20.46
CA ASP A 269 11.81 -6.03 -20.97
C ASP A 269 11.72 -7.53 -21.22
N THR A 270 10.98 -8.25 -20.37
CA THR A 270 10.73 -9.69 -20.50
C THR A 270 9.28 -10.04 -20.16
N VAL A 271 8.77 -11.07 -20.82
CA VAL A 271 7.49 -11.69 -20.49
C VAL A 271 7.76 -13.16 -20.19
N THR A 272 7.46 -13.56 -18.96
CA THR A 272 7.64 -14.93 -18.47
C THR A 272 6.32 -15.49 -18.00
N GLY A 273 6.30 -16.78 -17.73
CA GLY A 273 5.21 -17.43 -17.01
C GLY A 273 5.53 -18.89 -16.80
N GLU A 274 5.08 -19.43 -15.69
CA GLU A 274 5.25 -20.84 -15.37
C GLU A 274 4.01 -21.65 -15.74
N GLY A 275 4.20 -22.94 -16.01
CA GLY A 275 3.10 -23.88 -16.21
C GLY A 275 2.55 -23.97 -17.62
N LEU A 276 3.01 -23.17 -18.59
CA LEU A 276 2.74 -23.46 -20.00
C LEU A 276 3.43 -24.77 -20.39
N THR A 277 2.69 -25.67 -21.02
CA THR A 277 3.18 -26.98 -21.47
C THR A 277 3.22 -27.09 -22.99
N GLY A 278 3.98 -28.06 -23.51
CA GLY A 278 3.98 -28.40 -24.94
C GLY A 278 4.72 -27.42 -25.84
N GLY A 279 5.88 -26.89 -25.40
CA GLY A 279 6.72 -26.00 -26.20
C GLY A 279 6.02 -24.67 -26.55
N ARG A 280 5.34 -24.09 -25.56
CA ARG A 280 4.59 -22.84 -25.70
C ARG A 280 5.25 -21.73 -24.91
N LYS A 281 5.18 -20.52 -25.44
CA LYS A 281 5.64 -19.30 -24.77
C LYS A 281 4.57 -18.23 -24.78
N TRP A 282 4.74 -17.24 -23.91
CA TRP A 282 3.92 -16.05 -23.90
C TRP A 282 4.42 -15.03 -24.93
N LYS A 283 3.48 -14.45 -25.65
CA LYS A 283 3.70 -13.30 -26.51
C LYS A 283 2.85 -12.14 -26.01
N ILE A 284 3.47 -10.98 -25.86
CA ILE A 284 2.75 -9.72 -25.60
C ILE A 284 2.61 -8.93 -26.90
N ASN A 285 1.42 -8.36 -27.11
CA ASN A 285 1.12 -7.47 -28.21
C ASN A 285 0.71 -6.12 -27.63
N TYR A 286 1.33 -5.04 -28.12
CA TYR A 286 0.97 -3.67 -27.74
C TYR A 286 0.14 -3.03 -28.84
N GLU A 287 -1.00 -2.48 -28.47
CA GLU A 287 -1.90 -1.72 -29.33
C GLU A 287 -1.89 -0.24 -28.90
N ALA A 288 -2.78 0.58 -29.46
CA ALA A 288 -2.82 2.02 -29.16
C ALA A 288 -3.15 2.32 -27.68
N THR A 289 -4.09 1.56 -27.10
CA THR A 289 -4.66 1.81 -25.76
C THR A 289 -4.70 0.58 -24.85
N GLN A 290 -4.08 -0.52 -25.26
CA GLN A 290 -4.09 -1.78 -24.51
C GLN A 290 -2.91 -2.68 -24.86
N ALA A 291 -2.58 -3.60 -23.95
CA ALA A 291 -1.69 -4.71 -24.23
C ALA A 291 -2.43 -6.03 -24.01
N THR A 292 -2.27 -6.94 -24.96
CA THR A 292 -2.79 -8.30 -24.87
C THR A 292 -1.66 -9.30 -24.76
N VAL A 293 -1.89 -10.38 -24.02
CA VAL A 293 -0.99 -11.55 -24.00
C VAL A 293 -1.69 -12.73 -24.63
N GLU A 294 -0.93 -13.59 -25.30
CA GLU A 294 -1.42 -14.82 -25.92
C GLU A 294 -0.38 -15.93 -25.81
N ALA A 295 -0.84 -17.17 -25.65
CA ALA A 295 0.03 -18.33 -25.76
C ALA A 295 0.31 -18.62 -27.25
N VAL A 296 1.59 -18.79 -27.59
CA VAL A 296 2.06 -19.14 -28.93
C VAL A 296 3.01 -20.33 -28.85
N THR A 297 3.29 -20.96 -29.99
CA THR A 297 4.38 -21.95 -30.08
C THR A 297 5.73 -21.25 -29.93
N GLU A 298 6.71 -21.95 -29.33
CA GLU A 298 8.09 -21.49 -29.26
C GLU A 298 8.72 -21.21 -30.62
#